data_AF-A0A2A2GIH6-F1
#
_entry.id   AF-A0A2A2GIH6-F1
#
_cell.length_a   1.000
_cell.length_b   1.000
_cell.length_c   1.000
_cell.angle_alpha   90.00
_cell.angle_beta   90.00
_cell.angle_gamma   90.00
#
_symmetry.space_group_name_H-M   'P 1'
#
loop_
_entity.id
_entity.type
_entity.pdbx_description
1 polymer ?
#
loop_
_entity_poly.entity_id
_entity_poly.type
_entity_poly.pdbx_seq_one_letter_code
_entity_poly.pdbx_strand_id
1 'polypeptide(L)'
;MTHWFDLIAQRRIDEAAANGELQGLAGEGKPLDPVRLRETADDVLHRMMADGGFLPPEVQFAKDIEAKRAVLDQVEDEVERKRLQRQIALLELKRNIHADARRRFTRD
;
A
#
# COMPACT_ATOMS: atom_id res chain seq x y z
N MET A 1 -27.25 -5.95 24.10
CA MET A 1 -27.41 -4.55 23.66
C MET A 1 -26.65 -4.41 22.36
N THR A 2 -27.36 -4.08 21.27
CA THR A 2 -26.74 -3.82 19.97
C THR A 2 -25.86 -2.57 20.06
N HIS A 3 -24.63 -2.64 19.56
CA HIS A 3 -23.71 -1.50 19.65
C HIS A 3 -24.20 -0.40 18.70
N TRP A 4 -24.01 0.88 19.05
CA TRP A 4 -24.44 2.01 18.20
C TRP A 4 -23.83 1.95 16.79
N PHE A 5 -22.62 1.39 16.68
CA PHE A 5 -21.92 1.17 15.42
C PHE A 5 -22.66 0.17 14.51
N ASP A 6 -23.17 -0.92 15.08
CA ASP A 6 -23.90 -1.95 14.33
C ASP A 6 -25.17 -1.38 13.70
N LEU A 7 -25.85 -0.48 14.41
CA LEU A 7 -27.04 0.20 13.90
C LEU A 7 -26.73 1.09 12.69
N ILE A 8 -25.59 1.80 12.72
CA ILE A 8 -25.14 2.62 11.60
C ILE A 8 -24.73 1.74 10.42
N ALA A 9 -23.96 0.67 10.69
CA ALA A 9 -23.54 -0.27 9.67
C ALA A 9 -24.75 -0.91 8.99
N GLN A 10 -25.72 -1.40 9.75
CA GLN A 10 -26.94 -2.01 9.21
C GLN A 10 -27.71 -1.04 8.32
N ARG A 11 -27.92 0.20 8.78
CA ARG A 11 -28.61 1.21 7.97
C ARG A 11 -27.93 1.47 6.63
N ARG A 12 -26.59 1.52 6.60
CA ARG A 12 -25.82 1.70 5.35
C ARG A 12 -25.94 0.50 4.42
N ILE A 13 -25.94 -0.72 4.98
CA ILE A 13 -26.14 -1.96 4.21
C ILE A 13 -27.53 -1.96 3.58
N ASP A 14 -28.57 -1.59 4.34
CA ASP A 14 -29.95 -1.56 3.87
C ASP A 14 -30.14 -0.51 2.75
N GLU A 15 -29.55 0.68 2.90
CA GLU A 15 -29.55 1.73 1.87
C GLU A 15 -28.87 1.25 0.57
N ALA A 16 -27.68 0.64 0.66
CA ALA A 16 -26.96 0.09 -0.50
C ALA A 16 -27.74 -1.06 -1.18
N ALA A 17 -28.39 -1.92 -0.40
CA ALA A 17 -29.23 -3.00 -0.90
C ALA A 17 -30.44 -2.45 -1.68
N ALA A 18 -31.12 -1.44 -1.14
CA ALA A 18 -32.26 -0.79 -1.78
C ALA A 18 -31.88 -0.10 -3.11
N ASN A 19 -30.67 0.44 -3.19
CA ASN A 19 -30.11 1.04 -4.41
C ASN A 19 -29.63 0.01 -5.43
N GLY A 20 -29.65 -1.29 -5.10
CA GLY A 20 -29.12 -2.35 -5.96
C GLY A 20 -27.59 -2.39 -6.05
N GLU A 21 -26.87 -1.64 -5.21
CA GLU A 21 -25.40 -1.56 -5.21
C GLU A 21 -24.74 -2.88 -4.78
N LEU A 22 -25.51 -3.78 -4.16
CA LEU A 22 -25.07 -5.11 -3.73
C LEU A 22 -25.35 -6.21 -4.77
N GLN A 23 -25.81 -5.84 -5.97
CA GLN A 23 -26.09 -6.76 -7.08
C GLN A 23 -25.11 -6.54 -8.23
N GLY A 24 -24.82 -7.58 -9.01
CA GLY A 24 -23.86 -7.56 -10.12
C GLY A 24 -22.40 -7.47 -9.65
N LEU A 25 -22.11 -7.84 -8.39
CA LEU A 25 -20.78 -7.70 -7.82
C LEU A 25 -19.78 -8.67 -8.48
N ALA A 26 -18.52 -8.25 -8.53
CA ALA A 26 -17.44 -9.07 -9.05
C ALA A 26 -17.32 -10.37 -8.22
N GLY A 27 -17.71 -11.50 -8.82
CA GLY A 27 -17.69 -12.81 -8.15
C GLY A 27 -19.04 -13.28 -7.62
N GLU A 28 -20.12 -12.54 -7.85
CA GLU A 28 -21.47 -12.98 -7.50
C GLU A 28 -21.82 -14.33 -8.15
N GLY A 29 -22.41 -15.23 -7.36
CA GLY A 29 -22.76 -16.60 -7.78
C GLY A 29 -21.56 -17.54 -7.97
N LYS A 30 -20.32 -17.08 -7.81
CA LYS A 30 -19.12 -17.92 -7.91
C LYS A 30 -18.72 -18.45 -6.53
N PRO A 31 -18.06 -19.63 -6.47
CA PRO A 31 -17.49 -20.12 -5.22
C PRO A 31 -16.51 -19.11 -4.63
N LEU A 32 -16.50 -19.02 -3.30
CA LEU A 32 -15.52 -18.21 -2.58
C LEU A 32 -14.12 -18.76 -2.82
N ASP A 33 -13.15 -17.85 -3.00
CA ASP A 33 -11.75 -18.21 -3.17
C ASP A 33 -11.19 -18.75 -1.84
N PRO A 34 -10.78 -20.03 -1.77
CA PRO A 34 -10.27 -20.63 -0.53
C PRO A 34 -8.96 -20.00 -0.04
N VAL A 35 -8.22 -19.30 -0.91
CA VAL A 35 -7.05 -18.51 -0.50
C VAL A 35 -7.50 -17.27 0.25
N ARG A 36 -8.54 -16.57 -0.25
CA ARG A 36 -9.09 -15.38 0.40
C ARG A 36 -9.73 -15.67 1.75
N LEU A 37 -10.30 -16.87 1.93
CA LEU A 37 -10.84 -17.30 3.21
C LEU A 37 -9.79 -17.44 4.32
N ARG A 38 -8.50 -17.45 3.97
CA ARG A 38 -7.38 -17.50 4.92
C ARG A 38 -6.76 -16.13 5.18
N GLU A 39 -7.24 -15.08 4.53
CA GLU A 39 -6.74 -13.72 4.73
C GLU A 39 -7.05 -13.26 6.16
N THR A 40 -6.05 -12.65 6.78
CA THR A 40 -6.22 -11.86 8.00
C THR A 40 -6.86 -10.51 7.66
N ALA A 41 -7.34 -9.78 8.67
CA ALA A 41 -7.84 -8.41 8.47
C ALA A 41 -6.77 -7.50 7.83
N ASP A 42 -5.50 -7.70 8.20
CA ASP A 42 -4.38 -6.97 7.64
C ASP A 42 -4.13 -7.32 6.17
N ASP A 43 -4.25 -8.60 5.78
CA ASP A 43 -4.13 -9.01 4.38
C ASP A 43 -5.20 -8.34 3.51
N VAL A 44 -6.44 -8.29 4.00
CA VAL A 44 -7.54 -7.60 3.33
C VAL A 44 -7.25 -6.10 3.19
N LEU A 45 -6.79 -5.44 4.26
CA LEU A 45 -6.44 -4.02 4.24
C LEU A 45 -5.28 -3.74 3.26
N HIS A 46 -4.25 -4.57 3.26
CA HIS A 46 -3.12 -4.47 2.32
C HIS A 46 -3.56 -4.61 0.87
N ARG A 47 -4.44 -5.58 0.58
CA ARG A 47 -5.02 -5.73 -0.76
C ARG A 47 -5.84 -4.52 -1.15
N MET A 48 -6.74 -4.03 -0.29
CA MET A 48 -7.55 -2.85 -0.58
C MET A 48 -6.69 -1.62 -0.91
N MET A 49 -5.60 -1.42 -0.17
CA MET A 49 -4.63 -0.38 -0.47
C MET A 49 -3.96 -0.60 -1.83
N ALA A 50 -3.49 -1.81 -2.11
CA ALA A 50 -2.86 -2.15 -3.38
C ALA A 50 -3.80 -1.96 -4.59
N ASP A 51 -5.06 -2.40 -4.47
CA ASP A 51 -6.11 -2.21 -5.48
C ASP A 51 -6.40 -0.72 -5.72
N GLY A 52 -6.30 0.09 -4.66
CA GLY A 52 -6.39 1.56 -4.73
C GLY A 52 -5.14 2.25 -5.29
N GLY A 53 -4.12 1.50 -5.72
CA GLY A 53 -2.87 2.05 -6.24
C GLY A 53 -1.93 2.63 -5.18
N PHE A 54 -2.16 2.33 -3.90
CA PHE A 54 -1.26 2.74 -2.83
C PHE A 54 0.10 2.03 -2.98
N LEU A 55 1.16 2.83 -3.03
CA LEU A 55 2.54 2.35 -3.07
C LEU A 55 3.25 2.74 -1.77
N PRO A 56 3.80 1.79 -1.00
CA PRO A 56 4.54 2.11 0.21
C PRO A 56 5.74 3.05 -0.09
N PRO A 57 6.00 4.07 0.75
CA PRO A 57 7.06 5.05 0.51
C PRO A 57 8.44 4.44 0.25
N GLU A 58 8.78 3.34 0.94
CA GLU A 58 10.04 2.62 0.76
C GLU A 58 10.21 2.04 -0.65
N VAL A 59 9.12 1.70 -1.32
CA VAL A 59 9.14 1.22 -2.71
C VAL A 59 9.36 2.38 -3.66
N GLN A 60 8.74 3.53 -3.42
CA GLN A 60 9.00 4.74 -4.22
C GLN A 60 10.46 5.18 -4.09
N PHE A 61 11.00 5.22 -2.87
CA PHE A 61 12.41 5.57 -2.67
C PHE A 61 13.36 4.59 -3.35
N ALA A 62 13.04 3.28 -3.39
CA ALA A 62 13.85 2.32 -4.12
C ALA A 62 13.93 2.63 -5.61
N LYS A 63 12.79 2.99 -6.24
CA LYS A 63 12.75 3.43 -7.65
C LYS A 63 13.56 4.70 -7.88
N ASP A 64 13.43 5.69 -6.99
CA ASP A 64 14.15 6.96 -7.10
C ASP A 64 15.67 6.77 -6.94
N ILE A 65 16.09 5.86 -6.06
CA ILE A 65 17.51 5.49 -5.88
C ILE A 65 18.05 4.85 -7.16
N GLU A 66 17.32 3.89 -7.72
CA GLU A 66 17.71 3.21 -8.97
C GLU A 66 17.84 4.20 -10.13
N ALA A 67 16.86 5.08 -10.30
CA ALA A 67 16.91 6.13 -11.31
C ALA A 67 18.12 7.06 -11.13
N LYS A 68 18.43 7.47 -9.90
CA LYS A 68 19.59 8.33 -9.63
C LYS A 68 20.93 7.61 -9.80
N ARG A 69 21.00 6.31 -9.52
CA ARG A 69 22.19 5.49 -9.80
C ARG A 69 22.43 5.42 -11.31
N ALA A 70 21.39 5.19 -12.10
CA ALA A 70 21.49 5.19 -13.56
C ALA A 70 21.96 6.55 -14.12
N VAL A 71 21.58 7.67 -13.50
CA VAL A 71 22.13 9.00 -13.84
C VAL A 71 23.59 9.12 -13.41
N LEU A 72 23.93 8.70 -12.19
CA LEU A 72 25.30 8.78 -11.65
C LEU A 72 26.31 8.05 -12.53
N ASP A 73 25.92 6.94 -13.14
CA ASP A 73 26.77 6.14 -14.03
C ASP A 73 27.12 6.88 -15.34
N GLN A 74 26.36 7.92 -15.70
CA GLN A 74 26.54 8.72 -16.91
C GLN A 74 27.20 10.08 -16.65
N VAL A 75 27.46 10.43 -15.39
CA VAL A 75 28.04 11.73 -15.02
C VAL A 75 29.55 11.62 -14.84
N GLU A 76 30.29 12.39 -15.63
CA GLU A 76 31.75 12.49 -15.56
C GLU A 76 32.22 13.62 -14.64
N ASP A 77 31.41 14.66 -14.44
CA ASP A 77 31.75 15.77 -13.54
C ASP A 77 31.76 15.32 -12.08
N GLU A 78 32.92 15.48 -11.42
CA GLU A 78 33.13 14.98 -10.07
C GLU A 78 32.32 15.75 -9.01
N VAL A 79 32.03 17.04 -9.24
CA VAL A 79 31.19 17.84 -8.34
C VAL A 79 29.75 17.34 -8.40
N GLU A 80 29.23 17.12 -9.61
CA GLU A 80 27.90 16.60 -9.86
C GLU A 80 27.75 15.14 -9.39
N ARG A 81 28.77 14.29 -9.58
CA ARG A 81 28.82 12.94 -8.98
C ARG A 81 28.66 12.99 -7.46
N LYS A 82 29.46 13.82 -6.77
CA LYS A 82 29.35 13.97 -5.31
C LYS A 82 27.97 14.47 -4.88
N ARG A 83 27.36 15.36 -5.65
CA ARG A 83 26.00 15.84 -5.39
C ARG A 83 24.98 14.72 -5.50
N LEU A 84 25.02 13.92 -6.57
CA LEU A 84 24.13 12.78 -6.78
C LEU A 84 24.33 11.69 -5.72
N GLN A 85 25.57 11.38 -5.34
CA GLN A 85 25.87 10.43 -4.27
C GLN A 85 25.25 10.85 -2.93
N ARG A 86 25.34 12.14 -2.56
CA ARG A 86 24.68 12.67 -1.35
C ARG A 86 23.16 12.53 -1.41
N GLN A 87 22.56 12.76 -2.57
CA GLN A 87 21.11 12.59 -2.76
C GLN A 87 20.69 11.12 -2.63
N ILE A 88 21.46 10.19 -3.22
CA ILE A 88 21.24 8.74 -3.09
C ILE A 88 21.32 8.33 -1.62
N ALA A 89 22.36 8.75 -0.90
CA ALA A 89 22.51 8.44 0.53
C ALA A 89 21.33 8.96 1.37
N LEU A 90 20.82 10.15 1.07
CA LEU A 90 19.64 10.69 1.75
C LEU A 90 18.38 9.86 1.46
N LEU A 91 18.19 9.42 0.21
CA LEU A 91 17.06 8.55 -0.16
C LEU A 91 17.16 7.17 0.49
N GLU A 92 18.37 6.60 0.57
CA GLU A 92 18.63 5.34 1.26
C GLU A 92 18.29 5.45 2.75
N LEU A 93 18.67 6.55 3.41
CA LEU A 93 18.30 6.82 4.79
C LEU A 93 16.77 6.88 4.96
N LYS A 94 16.09 7.66 4.13
CA LYS A 94 14.61 7.77 4.17
C LYS A 94 13.96 6.40 3.98
N ARG A 95 14.38 5.66 2.97
CA ARG A 95 13.89 4.30 2.70
C ARG A 95 14.03 3.40 3.91
N ASN A 96 15.18 3.43 4.59
CA ASN A 96 15.43 2.60 5.77
C ASN A 96 14.53 2.96 6.95
N ILE A 97 14.30 4.25 7.19
CA ILE A 97 13.38 4.72 8.25
C ILE A 97 11.96 4.21 7.98
N HIS A 98 11.46 4.35 6.75
CA HIS A 98 10.12 3.87 6.39
C HIS A 98 10.00 2.34 6.45
N ALA A 99 11.02 1.61 5.99
CA ALA A 99 11.04 0.16 6.07
C ALA A 99 11.07 -0.34 7.52
N ASP A 100 11.81 0.32 8.42
CA ASP A 100 11.84 -0.04 9.84
C ASP A 100 10.49 0.25 10.52
N ALA A 101 9.89 1.41 10.25
CA ALA A 101 8.56 1.75 10.76
C ALA A 101 7.51 0.71 10.34
N ARG A 102 7.53 0.26 9.07
CA ARG A 102 6.63 -0.79 8.58
C ARG A 102 6.89 -2.13 9.26
N ARG A 103 8.15 -2.54 9.44
CA ARG A 103 8.50 -3.79 10.13
C ARG A 103 8.03 -3.83 11.58
N ARG A 104 8.15 -2.71 12.30
CA ARG A 104 7.65 -2.59 13.68
C ARG A 104 6.13 -2.75 13.70
N PHE A 105 5.42 -2.01 12.84
CA PHE A 105 3.97 -2.10 12.74
C PHE A 105 3.46 -3.51 12.42
N THR A 106 4.18 -4.28 11.59
CA THR A 106 3.77 -5.65 11.23
C THR A 106 4.16 -6.73 12.25
N ARG A 107 4.95 -6.40 13.28
CA ARG A 107 5.44 -7.36 14.29
C ARG A 107 4.69 -7.30 15.61
N ASP A 108 4.02 -6.18 15.87
CA ASP A 108 3.16 -5.97 17.04
C ASP A 108 1.70 -6.35 16.70
#